data_AF-A0A3P3WAJ6-F1
#
_entry.id   AF-A0A3P3WAJ6-F1
#
_cell.length_a   1.000
_cell.length_b   1.000
_cell.length_c   1.000
_cell.angle_alpha   90.00
_cell.angle_beta   90.00
_cell.angle_gamma   90.00
#
_symmetry.space_group_name_H-M   'P 1'
#
loop_
_entity.id
_entity.type
_entity.pdbx_description
1 polymer ?
#
loop_
_entity_poly.entity_id
_entity_poly.type
_entity_poly.pdbx_seq_one_letter_code
_entity_poly.pdbx_strand_id
1 'polypeptide(L)'
;MQIKKTQIKNILIQDLKQAEQITSQFTGGYSGSFSSAETFHKTLSETISRFENGDDSVIDELWIWFAPTSHWDDFVGDSNLGNRIFEHLKQLK
;
A
#
# COMPACT_ATOMS: atom_id res chain seq x y z
N MET A 1 16.53 1.57 18.83
CA MET A 1 16.50 0.95 17.48
C MET A 1 15.17 0.24 17.20
N GLN A 2 14.61 -0.58 18.11
CA GLN A 2 13.29 -1.22 17.89
C GLN A 2 12.08 -0.25 17.96
N ILE A 3 12.11 0.73 18.87
CA ILE A 3 11.03 1.73 19.04
C ILE A 3 10.76 2.50 17.72
N LYS A 4 11.83 2.81 16.97
CA LYS A 4 11.72 3.51 15.68
C LYS A 4 11.01 2.67 14.62
N LYS A 5 11.28 1.35 14.57
CA LYS A 5 10.63 0.43 13.62
C LYS A 5 9.13 0.31 13.90
N THR A 6 8.74 0.19 15.18
CA THR A 6 7.32 0.16 15.58
C THR A 6 6.60 1.46 15.22
N GLN A 7 7.23 2.62 15.43
CA GLN A 7 6.66 3.91 15.03
C GLN A 7 6.46 4.00 13.51
N ILE A 8 7.44 3.59 12.72
CA ILE A 8 7.33 3.57 11.25
C ILE A 8 6.19 2.64 10.80
N LYS A 9 6.06 1.45 11.39
CA LYS A 9 4.96 0.53 11.08
C LYS A 9 3.59 1.14 11.36
N ASN A 10 3.42 1.81 12.50
CA ASN A 10 2.15 2.45 12.84
C ASN A 10 1.79 3.55 11.85
N ILE A 11 2.76 4.38 11.44
CA ILE A 11 2.54 5.42 10.42
C ILE A 11 2.19 4.79 9.07
N LEU A 12 2.94 3.76 8.66
CA LEU A 12 2.68 3.03 7.43
C LEU A 12 1.26 2.45 7.41
N ILE A 13 0.78 1.86 8.51
CA ILE A 13 -0.60 1.34 8.60
C ILE A 13 -1.63 2.45 8.40
N GLN A 14 -1.42 3.64 8.97
CA GLN A 14 -2.35 4.76 8.77
C GLN A 14 -2.40 5.20 7.30
N ASP A 15 -1.24 5.32 6.66
CA ASP A 15 -1.16 5.69 5.25
C ASP A 15 -1.76 4.63 4.34
N LEU A 16 -1.53 3.34 4.64
CA LEU A 16 -2.13 2.23 3.89
C LEU A 16 -3.66 2.21 4.02
N LYS A 17 -4.22 2.50 5.20
CA LYS A 17 -5.67 2.63 5.38
C LYS A 17 -6.23 3.81 4.61
N GLN A 18 -5.51 4.93 4.57
CA GLN A 18 -5.89 6.05 3.72
C GLN A 18 -5.87 5.65 2.23
N ALA A 19 -4.87 4.89 1.80
CA ALA A 19 -4.77 4.39 0.43
C ALA A 19 -5.94 3.43 0.09
N GLU A 20 -6.30 2.53 1.00
CA GLU A 20 -7.44 1.62 0.86
C GLU A 20 -8.76 2.39 0.71
N GLN A 21 -8.99 3.40 1.55
CA GLN A 21 -10.16 4.27 1.45
C GLN A 21 -10.23 5.02 0.11
N ILE A 22 -9.12 5.56 -0.37
CA ILE A 22 -9.07 6.24 -1.66
C ILE A 22 -9.36 5.25 -2.79
N THR A 23 -8.70 4.10 -2.79
CA THR A 23 -8.88 3.07 -3.83
C THR A 23 -10.34 2.59 -3.92
N SER A 24 -11.05 2.53 -2.79
CA SER A 24 -12.47 2.14 -2.74
C SER A 24 -13.41 3.06 -3.56
N GLN A 25 -12.94 4.25 -3.93
CA GLN A 25 -13.70 5.22 -4.72
C GLN A 25 -13.55 5.01 -6.24
N PHE A 26 -12.61 4.16 -6.66
CA PHE A 26 -12.33 3.88 -8.07
C PHE A 26 -12.95 2.55 -8.49
N THR A 27 -13.35 2.47 -9.75
CA THR A 27 -13.95 1.26 -10.35
C THR A 27 -13.38 1.02 -11.74
N GLY A 28 -13.28 -0.24 -12.15
CA GLY A 28 -12.72 -0.61 -13.44
C GLY A 28 -11.22 -0.29 -13.58
N GLY A 29 -10.75 -0.08 -14.81
CA GLY A 29 -9.33 0.10 -15.12
C GLY A 29 -8.55 -1.22 -15.19
N TYR A 30 -7.25 -1.12 -15.45
CA TYR A 30 -6.34 -2.26 -15.50
C TYR A 30 -4.93 -1.80 -15.13
N SER A 31 -4.24 -2.59 -14.32
CA SER A 31 -2.82 -2.35 -14.03
C SER A 31 -2.10 -3.67 -13.76
N GLY A 32 -1.32 -4.14 -14.73
CA GLY A 32 -0.49 -5.34 -14.63
C GLY A 32 -1.25 -6.58 -14.10
N SER A 33 -1.05 -6.89 -12.81
CA SER A 33 -1.65 -8.04 -12.14
C SER A 33 -3.11 -7.82 -11.69
N PHE A 34 -3.60 -6.59 -11.70
CA PHE A 34 -4.94 -6.24 -11.26
C PHE A 34 -5.84 -5.93 -12.45
N SER A 35 -6.90 -6.73 -12.60
CA SER A 35 -7.89 -6.58 -13.66
C SER A 35 -8.86 -5.42 -13.43
N SER A 36 -8.86 -4.83 -12.24
CA SER A 36 -9.69 -3.68 -11.89
C SER A 36 -9.27 -3.04 -10.56
N ALA A 37 -9.67 -1.78 -10.34
CA ALA A 37 -9.46 -1.05 -9.10
C ALA A 37 -10.12 -1.75 -7.89
N GLU A 38 -11.26 -2.40 -8.08
CA GLU A 38 -11.95 -3.19 -7.04
C GLU A 38 -11.14 -4.41 -6.63
N THR A 39 -10.50 -5.08 -7.59
CA THR A 39 -9.62 -6.21 -7.31
C THR A 39 -8.41 -5.74 -6.53
N PHE A 40 -7.82 -4.60 -6.94
CA PHE A 40 -6.71 -3.98 -6.22
C PHE A 40 -7.11 -3.54 -4.80
N HIS A 41 -8.26 -2.87 -4.63
CA HIS A 41 -8.81 -2.47 -3.34
C HIS A 41 -8.98 -3.66 -2.39
N LYS A 42 -9.62 -4.73 -2.86
CA LYS A 42 -9.84 -5.94 -2.06
C LYS A 42 -8.50 -6.55 -1.61
N THR A 43 -7.57 -6.74 -2.55
CA THR A 43 -6.26 -7.31 -2.24
C THR A 43 -5.47 -6.40 -1.30
N LEU A 44 -5.49 -5.08 -1.50
CA LEU A 44 -4.85 -4.12 -0.61
C LEU A 44 -5.43 -4.21 0.82
N SER A 45 -6.75 -4.29 0.97
CA SER A 45 -7.41 -4.45 2.28
C SER A 45 -6.98 -5.76 2.97
N GLU A 46 -6.92 -6.88 2.26
CA GLU A 46 -6.46 -8.16 2.80
C GLU A 46 -4.99 -8.10 3.25
N THR A 47 -4.13 -7.48 2.44
CA THR A 47 -2.71 -7.28 2.74
C THR A 47 -2.49 -6.38 3.95
N ILE A 48 -3.28 -5.30 4.11
CA ILE A 48 -3.25 -4.43 5.30
C ILE A 48 -3.60 -5.22 6.55
N SER A 49 -4.68 -6.02 6.49
CA SER A 49 -5.09 -6.83 7.63
C SER A 49 -4.00 -7.84 8.05
N ARG A 50 -3.34 -8.48 7.09
CA ARG A 50 -2.19 -9.36 7.37
C ARG A 50 -1.05 -8.59 8.05
N PHE A 51 -0.70 -7.40 7.54
CA PHE A 51 0.35 -6.57 8.09
C PHE A 51 0.06 -6.13 9.53
N GLU A 52 -1.18 -5.72 9.83
CA GLU A 52 -1.61 -5.37 11.18
C GLU A 52 -1.51 -6.54 12.17
N ASN A 53 -1.72 -7.76 11.69
CA ASN A 53 -1.55 -8.98 12.48
C ASN A 53 -0.09 -9.45 12.59
N GLY A 54 0.88 -8.66 12.10
CA GLY A 54 2.30 -8.92 12.25
C GLY A 54 2.94 -9.76 11.13
N ASP A 55 2.22 -10.00 10.03
CA ASP A 55 2.79 -10.63 8.85
C ASP A 55 3.64 -9.62 8.06
N ASP A 56 4.94 -9.58 8.36
CA ASP A 56 5.89 -8.71 7.66
C ASP A 56 6.24 -9.19 6.24
N SER A 57 5.83 -10.40 5.82
CA SER A 57 6.12 -10.90 4.47
C SER A 57 5.46 -10.08 3.36
N VAL A 58 4.37 -9.38 3.70
CA VAL A 58 3.64 -8.50 2.79
C VAL A 58 4.37 -7.22 2.42
N ILE A 59 5.46 -6.87 3.11
CA ILE A 59 6.24 -5.66 2.81
C ILE A 59 6.74 -5.67 1.37
N ASP A 60 7.09 -6.83 0.81
CA ASP A 60 7.54 -6.95 -0.57
C ASP A 60 6.41 -6.72 -1.58
N GLU A 61 5.19 -7.20 -1.30
CA GLU A 61 3.99 -6.94 -2.10
C GLU A 61 3.68 -5.44 -2.11
N LEU A 62 3.61 -4.84 -0.92
CA LEU A 62 3.36 -3.41 -0.74
C LEU A 62 4.43 -2.54 -1.42
N TRP A 63 5.69 -2.96 -1.37
CA TRP A 63 6.78 -2.26 -2.07
C TRP A 63 6.53 -2.16 -3.56
N ILE A 64 6.10 -3.25 -4.20
CA ILE A 64 5.83 -3.28 -5.64
C ILE A 64 4.63 -2.38 -5.97
N TRP A 65 3.60 -2.40 -5.13
CA TRP A 65 2.35 -1.69 -5.42
C TRP A 65 2.44 -0.18 -5.19
N PHE A 66 3.39 0.30 -4.39
CA PHE A 66 3.56 1.73 -4.09
C PHE A 66 4.88 2.31 -4.61
N ALA A 67 5.70 1.54 -5.33
CA ALA A 67 6.85 2.09 -6.05
C ALA A 67 6.40 3.18 -7.05
N PRO A 68 7.24 4.15 -7.42
CA PRO A 68 6.87 5.12 -8.46
C PRO A 68 6.48 4.42 -9.76
N THR A 69 5.45 4.94 -10.45
CA THR A 69 4.87 4.37 -11.68
C THR A 69 4.34 2.94 -11.49
N SER A 70 3.69 2.69 -10.35
CA SER A 70 3.12 1.38 -9.99
C SER A 70 1.60 1.30 -10.18
N HIS A 71 1.04 0.17 -9.73
CA HIS A 71 -0.40 -0.05 -9.60
C HIS A 71 -1.15 1.09 -8.90
N TRP A 72 -0.58 1.66 -7.85
CA TRP A 72 -1.17 2.82 -7.18
C TRP A 72 -1.31 4.02 -8.13
N ASP A 73 -0.25 4.36 -8.86
CA ASP A 73 -0.28 5.48 -9.80
C ASP A 73 -1.24 5.21 -10.96
N ASP A 74 -1.30 3.96 -11.45
CA ASP A 74 -2.19 3.57 -12.56
C ASP A 74 -3.67 3.70 -12.21
N PHE A 75 -4.07 3.40 -10.96
CA PHE A 75 -5.46 3.46 -10.54
C PHE A 75 -5.88 4.80 -9.94
N VAL A 76 -5.00 5.43 -9.15
CA VAL A 76 -5.37 6.58 -8.31
C VAL A 76 -4.73 7.88 -8.77
N GLY A 77 -3.49 7.83 -9.26
CA GLY A 77 -2.74 9.00 -9.73
C GLY A 77 -2.32 10.00 -8.64
N ASP A 78 -2.58 9.76 -7.35
CA ASP A 78 -2.04 10.58 -6.25
C ASP A 78 -0.65 10.09 -5.83
N SER A 79 0.37 10.57 -6.52
CA SER A 79 1.75 10.16 -6.22
C SER A 79 2.25 10.63 -4.85
N ASN A 80 1.59 11.57 -4.16
CA ASN A 80 2.09 12.03 -2.85
C ASN A 80 1.91 10.97 -1.76
N LEU A 81 0.70 10.40 -1.65
CA LEU A 81 0.44 9.32 -0.69
C LEU A 81 1.24 8.06 -1.05
N GLY A 82 1.26 7.69 -2.34
CA GLY A 82 2.01 6.53 -2.80
C GLY A 82 3.51 6.62 -2.50
N ASN A 83 4.13 7.76 -2.81
CA ASN A 83 5.54 7.99 -2.50
C ASN A 83 5.81 7.97 -0.99
N ARG A 84 4.91 8.53 -0.17
CA ARG A 84 5.09 8.50 1.30
C ARG A 84 5.08 7.08 1.84
N ILE A 85 4.14 6.25 1.39
CA ILE A 85 4.09 4.82 1.71
C ILE A 85 5.38 4.11 1.29
N PHE A 86 5.86 4.39 0.07
CA PHE A 86 7.10 3.81 -0.43
C PHE A 86 8.33 4.18 0.41
N GLU A 87 8.44 5.43 0.86
CA GLU A 87 9.52 5.87 1.74
C GLU A 87 9.45 5.24 3.14
N HIS A 88 8.26 4.90 3.64
CA HIS A 88 8.13 4.12 4.86
C HIS A 88 8.57 2.67 4.67
N LEU A 89 8.21 2.05 3.55
CA LEU A 89 8.62 0.69 3.20
C LEU A 89 10.15 0.58 3.04
N LYS A 90 10.81 1.60 2.44
CA LYS A 90 12.29 1.75 2.39
C LYS A 90 12.99 1.67 3.74
N GLN A 91 12.33 2.14 4.80
CA GLN A 91 12.92 2.14 6.13
C GLN A 91 12.68 0.84 6.91
N LEU A 92 11.79 -0.03 6.41
CA LEU A 92 11.46 -1.31 7.02
C LEU A 92 12.20 -2.49 6.40
N LYS A 93 12.63 -2.37 5.14
CA LYS A 93 13.61 -3.27 4.50
C LYS A 93 15.01 -3.05 5.07
#